data_AF-A0A087TPI8-F1
#
_entry.id   AF-A0A087TPI8-F1
#
_cell.length_a   1.000
_cell.length_b   1.000
_cell.length_c   1.000
_cell.angle_alpha   90.00
_cell.angle_beta   90.00
_cell.angle_gamma   90.00
#
_symmetry.space_group_name_H-M   'P 1'
#
loop_
_entity.id
_entity.type
_entity.pdbx_description
1 polymer ?
#
loop_
_entity_poly.entity_id
_entity_poly.type
_entity_poly.pdbx_seq_one_letter_code
_entity_poly.pdbx_strand_id
1 'polypeptide(L)'
;MCYMFVNLACALQSLLHTPNWRPRFKYYHWSLSMAGSILCLVVMFLSSWYYALIAIAIAGCVYKYIEYCGAEKEWGDGIRGLALSAARYSLLRLEEGPPHTKNWRPQVLILCKLDEELNPKYPRMFSFASQLKAGKGLTIVCSVLEGAFDKMYSEAQA
;
A
#
# COMPACT_ATOMS: atom_id res chain seq x y z
N MET A 1 4.95 -21.39 -18.38
CA MET A 1 4.92 -20.71 -17.06
C MET A 1 5.92 -19.55 -16.96
N CYS A 2 7.24 -19.74 -17.13
CA CYS A 2 8.21 -18.64 -16.99
C CYS A 2 7.87 -17.42 -17.88
N TYR A 3 7.61 -17.65 -19.17
CA TYR A 3 7.19 -16.59 -20.09
C TYR A 3 5.88 -15.89 -19.70
N MET A 4 4.96 -16.61 -19.03
CA MET A 4 3.72 -16.03 -18.52
C MET A 4 4.01 -15.01 -17.42
N PHE A 5 4.85 -15.38 -16.44
CA PHE A 5 5.19 -14.50 -15.31
C PHE A 5 6.04 -13.31 -15.72
N VAL A 6 7.00 -13.47 -16.63
CA VAL A 6 7.79 -12.35 -17.16
C VAL A 6 6.88 -11.34 -17.86
N ASN A 7 6.01 -11.81 -18.76
CA ASN A 7 5.06 -10.94 -19.45
C ASN A 7 4.05 -10.28 -18.50
N LEU A 8 3.55 -11.03 -17.51
CA LEU A 8 2.63 -10.51 -16.49
C LEU A 8 3.31 -9.45 -15.62
N ALA A 9 4.52 -9.69 -15.15
CA ALA A 9 5.28 -8.74 -14.33
C ALA A 9 5.53 -7.44 -15.07
N CYS A 10 5.97 -7.49 -16.34
CA CYS A 10 6.16 -6.29 -17.15
C CYS A 10 4.85 -5.52 -17.37
N ALA A 11 3.73 -6.21 -17.62
CA ALA A 11 2.43 -5.56 -17.79
C ALA A 11 1.96 -4.91 -16.48
N LEU A 12 2.05 -5.61 -15.35
CA LEU A 12 1.65 -5.11 -14.03
C LEU A 12 2.50 -3.93 -13.59
N GLN A 13 3.82 -3.97 -13.76
CA GLN A 13 4.71 -2.86 -13.40
C GLN A 13 4.40 -1.59 -14.20
N SER A 14 4.07 -1.73 -15.49
CA SER A 14 3.62 -0.61 -16.32
C SER A 14 2.25 -0.05 -15.89
N LEU A 15 1.27 -0.93 -15.63
CA LEU A 15 -0.09 -0.51 -15.26
C LEU A 15 -0.17 0.08 -13.84
N LEU A 16 0.62 -0.46 -12.92
CA LEU A 16 0.66 -0.01 -11.52
C LEU A 16 1.57 1.19 -11.30
N HIS A 17 2.24 1.67 -12.35
CA HIS A 17 3.25 2.73 -12.28
C HIS A 17 4.24 2.46 -11.14
N THR A 18 4.91 1.30 -11.20
CA THR A 18 5.92 0.94 -10.20
C THR A 18 7.06 1.98 -10.22
N PRO A 19 7.49 2.53 -9.07
CA PRO A 19 8.37 3.71 -9.03
C PRO A 19 9.66 3.61 -9.87
N ASN A 20 10.28 2.43 -9.88
CA ASN A 20 11.55 2.20 -10.59
C ASN A 20 11.38 1.65 -12.02
N TRP A 21 10.16 1.51 -12.53
CA TRP A 21 9.90 0.91 -13.83
C TRP A 21 9.84 1.96 -14.96
N ARG A 22 10.88 2.01 -15.81
CA ARG A 22 11.02 2.98 -16.92
C ARG A 22 11.51 2.31 -18.22
N PRO A 23 10.67 1.55 -18.92
CA PRO A 23 11.06 0.90 -20.17
C PRO A 23 11.38 1.95 -21.25
N ARG A 24 12.62 1.98 -21.73
CA ARG A 24 13.09 2.93 -22.76
C ARG A 24 12.98 2.39 -24.19
N PHE A 25 12.54 1.14 -24.36
CA PHE A 25 12.47 0.50 -25.66
C PHE A 25 11.29 1.02 -26.47
N LYS A 26 11.56 1.47 -27.71
CA LYS A 26 10.59 2.16 -28.58
C LYS A 26 9.32 1.36 -28.88
N TYR A 27 9.41 0.04 -29.01
CA TYR A 27 8.27 -0.82 -29.38
C TYR A 27 7.66 -1.55 -28.19
N TYR A 28 8.03 -1.19 -26.97
CA TYR A 28 7.41 -1.75 -25.77
C TYR A 28 6.05 -1.08 -25.53
N HIS A 29 5.02 -1.90 -25.34
CA HIS A 29 3.71 -1.45 -24.85
C HIS A 29 3.12 -2.50 -23.91
N TRP A 30 2.47 -2.05 -22.82
CA TRP A 30 1.93 -2.94 -21.78
C TRP A 30 0.91 -3.95 -22.34
N SER A 31 0.14 -3.55 -23.36
CA SER A 31 -0.88 -4.43 -23.97
C SER A 31 -0.26 -5.63 -24.67
N LEU A 32 0.94 -5.48 -25.26
CA LEU A 32 1.64 -6.58 -25.93
C LEU A 32 2.12 -7.62 -24.91
N SER A 33 2.68 -7.17 -23.77
CA SER A 33 3.02 -8.04 -22.66
C SER A 33 1.79 -8.73 -22.07
N MET A 34 0.67 -8.02 -21.93
CA MET A 34 -0.58 -8.61 -21.43
C MET A 34 -1.13 -9.67 -22.38
N ALA A 35 -1.13 -9.42 -23.69
CA ALA A 35 -1.49 -10.40 -24.70
C ALA A 35 -0.59 -11.64 -24.67
N GLY A 36 0.73 -11.46 -24.53
CA GLY A 36 1.69 -12.56 -24.40
C GLY A 36 1.45 -13.41 -23.15
N SER A 37 1.09 -12.78 -22.02
CA SER A 37 0.73 -13.50 -20.78
C SER A 37 -0.54 -14.35 -20.97
N ILE A 38 -1.59 -13.78 -21.57
CA ILE A 38 -2.85 -14.48 -21.85
C ILE A 38 -2.61 -15.65 -22.80
N LEU A 39 -1.84 -15.45 -23.88
CA LEU A 39 -1.51 -16.51 -24.83
C LEU A 39 -0.77 -17.66 -24.15
N CYS A 40 0.21 -17.36 -23.29
CA CYS A 40 0.92 -18.38 -22.52
C CYS A 40 -0.02 -19.16 -21.59
N LEU A 41 -0.97 -18.47 -20.94
CA LEU A 41 -1.95 -19.09 -20.07
C LEU A 41 -2.86 -20.05 -20.86
N VAL A 42 -3.40 -19.59 -21.99
CA VAL A 42 -4.26 -20.40 -22.87
C VAL A 42 -3.53 -21.66 -23.34
N VAL A 43 -2.29 -21.54 -23.82
CA VAL A 43 -1.50 -22.71 -24.26
C VAL A 43 -1.24 -23.70 -23.12
N MET A 44 -1.00 -23.22 -21.89
CA MET A 44 -0.83 -24.10 -20.73
C MET A 44 -2.10 -24.89 -20.43
N PHE A 45 -3.28 -24.25 -20.45
CA PHE A 45 -4.55 -24.92 -20.20
C PHE A 45 -4.98 -25.88 -21.32
N LEU A 46 -4.68 -25.54 -22.58
CA LEU A 46 -4.94 -26.42 -23.73
C LEU A 46 -4.09 -27.69 -23.69
N SER A 47 -2.86 -27.62 -23.15
CA SER A 47 -1.99 -28.80 -23.02
C SER A 47 -2.46 -29.74 -21.91
N SER A 48 -2.57 -29.24 -20.69
CA SER A 48 -3.09 -30.01 -19.55
C SER A 48 -3.53 -29.06 -18.45
N TRP A 49 -4.84 -28.94 -18.28
CA TRP A 49 -5.43 -28.03 -17.30
C TRP A 49 -5.06 -28.41 -15.85
N TYR A 50 -4.94 -29.70 -15.53
CA TYR A 50 -4.66 -30.15 -14.17
C TYR A 50 -3.21 -29.90 -13.76
N TYR A 51 -2.23 -30.20 -14.63
CA TYR A 51 -0.83 -29.86 -14.37
C TYR A 51 -0.61 -28.34 -14.35
N ALA A 52 -1.31 -27.59 -15.22
CA ALA A 52 -1.24 -26.14 -15.22
C ALA A 52 -1.69 -25.54 -13.89
N LEU A 53 -2.84 -26.00 -13.33
CA LEU A 53 -3.32 -25.55 -12.03
C LEU A 53 -2.34 -25.85 -10.90
N ILE A 54 -1.83 -27.08 -10.82
CA ILE A 54 -0.86 -27.48 -9.78
C ILE A 54 0.39 -26.62 -9.86
N ALA A 55 0.93 -26.44 -11.07
CA ALA A 55 2.14 -25.66 -11.25
C ALA A 55 1.90 -24.18 -10.84
N ILE A 56 0.80 -23.56 -11.27
CA ILE A 56 0.46 -22.17 -10.92
C ILE A 56 0.31 -22.03 -9.40
N ALA A 57 -0.32 -23.00 -8.74
CA ALA A 57 -0.47 -23.01 -7.29
C ALA A 57 0.90 -23.05 -6.58
N ILE A 58 1.78 -23.96 -6.99
CA ILE A 58 3.14 -24.06 -6.42
C ILE A 58 3.91 -22.75 -6.61
N ALA A 59 3.86 -22.17 -7.81
CA ALA A 59 4.51 -20.90 -8.09
C ALA A 59 3.95 -19.75 -7.22
N GLY A 60 2.64 -19.72 -6.98
CA GLY A 60 1.99 -18.76 -6.08
C GLY A 60 2.45 -18.92 -4.63
N CYS A 61 2.55 -20.16 -4.14
CA CYS A 61 3.06 -20.45 -2.80
C CYS A 61 4.52 -19.99 -2.64
N VAL A 62 5.38 -20.28 -3.62
CA VAL A 62 6.77 -19.82 -3.62
C VAL A 62 6.87 -18.29 -3.64
N TYR A 63 6.06 -17.62 -4.47
CA TYR A 63 6.02 -16.15 -4.49
C TYR A 63 5.65 -15.57 -3.12
N LYS A 64 4.60 -16.09 -2.50
CA LYS A 64 4.14 -15.64 -1.16
C LYS A 64 5.16 -15.93 -0.07
N TYR A 65 5.84 -17.07 -0.14
CA TYR A 65 6.91 -17.41 0.79
C TYR A 65 8.09 -16.43 0.68
N ILE A 66 8.54 -16.10 -0.54
CA ILE A 66 9.60 -15.10 -0.76
C ILE A 66 9.16 -13.72 -0.24
N GLU A 67 7.92 -13.32 -0.49
CA GLU A 67 7.35 -12.06 0.00
C GLU A 67 7.37 -11.98 1.53
N TYR A 68 6.98 -13.08 2.20
CA TYR A 68 6.99 -13.18 3.66
C TYR A 68 8.42 -13.10 4.23
N CYS A 69 9.35 -13.91 3.73
CA CYS A 69 10.74 -13.90 4.20
C CYS A 69 11.43 -12.56 3.90
N GLY A 70 11.09 -11.91 2.78
CA GLY A 70 11.56 -10.57 2.44
C GLY A 70 11.09 -9.53 3.47
N ALA A 71 9.80 -9.55 3.80
CA ALA A 71 9.21 -8.66 4.80
C ALA A 71 9.78 -8.90 6.21
N GLU A 72 9.97 -10.16 6.61
CA GLU A 72 10.58 -10.53 7.90
C GLU A 72 12.01 -10.02 8.00
N LYS A 73 12.80 -10.13 6.92
CA LYS A 73 14.18 -9.62 6.89
C LYS A 73 14.27 -8.10 6.91
N GLU A 74 13.38 -7.39 6.21
CA GLU A 74 13.40 -5.92 6.12
C GLU A 74 12.84 -5.26 7.39
N TRP A 75 11.84 -5.86 8.03
CA TRP A 75 11.08 -5.23 9.12
C TRP A 75 11.11 -6.00 10.45
N GLY A 76 11.75 -7.17 10.52
CA GLY A 76 11.89 -8.00 11.73
C GLY A 76 10.65 -8.84 12.09
N ASP A 77 9.50 -8.61 11.46
CA ASP A 77 8.26 -9.38 11.60
C ASP A 77 7.62 -9.53 10.22
N GLY A 78 7.36 -10.77 9.78
CA GLY A 78 6.83 -11.04 8.45
C GLY A 78 5.44 -10.44 8.20
N ILE A 79 4.50 -10.57 9.15
CA ILE A 79 3.12 -10.11 8.93
C ILE A 79 3.05 -8.58 8.99
N ARG A 80 3.67 -7.96 10.01
CA ARG A 80 3.73 -6.49 10.12
C ARG A 80 4.58 -5.89 9.01
N GLY A 81 5.64 -6.57 8.59
CA GLY A 81 6.51 -6.16 7.49
C GLY A 81 5.80 -6.14 6.14
N LEU A 82 4.89 -7.08 5.87
CA LEU A 82 4.05 -7.05 4.67
C LEU A 82 3.15 -5.81 4.64
N ALA A 83 2.50 -5.50 5.78
CA ALA A 83 1.66 -4.30 5.89
C ALA A 83 2.46 -3.00 5.71
N LEU A 84 3.65 -2.91 6.31
CA LEU A 84 4.54 -1.75 6.16
C LEU A 84 5.06 -1.60 4.74
N SER A 85 5.43 -2.70 4.08
CA SER A 85 5.88 -2.70 2.69
C SER A 85 4.78 -2.23 1.74
N ALA A 86 3.54 -2.68 1.95
CA ALA A 86 2.37 -2.24 1.18
C ALA A 86 2.06 -0.75 1.40
N ALA A 87 2.16 -0.26 2.64
CA ALA A 87 1.98 1.15 2.98
C ALA A 87 3.05 2.03 2.32
N ARG A 88 4.33 1.65 2.42
CA ARG A 88 5.46 2.35 1.79
C ARG A 88 5.30 2.41 0.27
N TYR A 89 4.97 1.29 -0.37
CA TYR A 89 4.74 1.24 -1.81
C TYR A 89 3.62 2.21 -2.24
N SER A 90 2.53 2.25 -1.47
CA SER A 90 1.40 3.13 -1.74
C SER A 90 1.74 4.61 -1.57
N LEU A 91 2.53 4.96 -0.54
CA LEU A 91 2.99 6.33 -0.29
C LEU A 91 3.94 6.82 -1.39
N LEU A 92 4.93 6.01 -1.79
CA LEU A 92 5.85 6.35 -2.88
C LEU A 92 5.11 6.58 -4.20
N ARG A 93 4.08 5.78 -4.49
CA ARG A 93 3.26 5.97 -5.69
C ARG A 93 2.42 7.25 -5.64
N LEU A 94 2.03 7.72 -4.45
CA LEU A 94 1.24 8.94 -4.31
C LEU A 94 2.06 10.20 -4.66
N GLU A 95 3.38 10.17 -4.42
CA GLU A 95 4.29 11.30 -4.67
C GLU A 95 4.43 11.62 -6.17
N GLU A 96 4.32 10.63 -7.06
CA GLU A 96 4.50 10.82 -8.50
C GLU A 96 3.28 11.43 -9.22
N GLY A 97 2.10 11.46 -8.57
CA GLY A 97 0.86 11.94 -9.19
C GLY A 97 0.65 13.46 -9.04
N PRO A 98 0.18 14.18 -10.07
CA PRO A 98 -0.14 15.61 -9.93
C PRO A 98 -1.29 15.80 -8.92
N PRO A 99 -1.17 16.74 -7.96
CA PRO A 99 -2.23 16.98 -6.99
C PRO A 99 -3.52 17.34 -7.74
N HIS A 100 -4.58 16.58 -7.51
CA HIS A 100 -5.83 16.74 -8.24
C HIS A 100 -6.55 18.03 -7.81
N THR A 101 -6.51 19.06 -8.64
CA THR A 101 -7.09 20.38 -8.32
C THR A 101 -8.62 20.44 -8.44
N LYS A 102 -9.24 19.49 -9.14
CA LYS A 102 -10.68 19.53 -9.48
C LYS A 102 -11.61 18.79 -8.52
N ASN A 103 -11.08 17.86 -7.71
CA ASN A 103 -11.86 17.05 -6.78
C ASN A 103 -11.34 17.28 -5.35
N TRP A 104 -11.88 18.28 -4.67
CA TRP A 104 -11.55 18.52 -3.26
C TRP A 104 -12.15 17.43 -2.36
N ARG A 105 -11.32 16.82 -1.50
CA ARG A 105 -11.74 15.90 -0.44
C ARG A 105 -11.10 16.35 0.87
N PRO A 106 -11.87 16.71 1.90
CA PRO A 106 -11.30 17.23 3.15
C PRO A 106 -10.49 16.15 3.85
N GLN A 107 -9.21 16.39 4.09
CA GLN A 107 -8.41 15.65 5.08
C GLN A 107 -8.35 16.51 6.33
N VAL A 108 -8.86 15.99 7.45
CA VAL A 108 -9.12 16.79 8.65
C VAL A 108 -7.98 16.59 9.64
N LEU A 109 -7.37 17.69 10.06
CA LEU A 109 -6.46 17.75 11.20
C LEU A 109 -7.24 18.31 12.40
N ILE A 110 -7.46 17.49 13.42
CA ILE A 110 -8.14 17.86 14.65
C ILE A 110 -7.10 18.28 15.67
N LEU A 111 -7.12 19.55 16.07
CA LEU A 111 -6.26 20.08 17.13
C LEU A 111 -6.98 19.95 18.47
N CYS A 112 -6.69 18.87 19.19
CA CYS A 112 -7.25 18.60 20.50
C CYS A 112 -6.53 19.44 21.56
N LYS A 113 -7.28 20.24 22.32
CA LYS A 113 -6.77 20.88 23.53
C LYS A 113 -7.01 19.96 24.71
N LEU A 114 -5.97 19.75 25.51
CA LEU A 114 -6.05 19.02 26.76
C LEU A 114 -6.22 19.99 27.93
N ASP A 115 -6.82 19.51 29.00
CA ASP A 115 -6.80 20.16 30.31
C ASP A 115 -5.57 19.72 31.12
N GLU A 116 -5.48 20.22 32.36
CA GLU A 116 -4.38 19.89 33.30
C GLU A 116 -4.37 18.40 33.69
N GLU A 117 -5.49 17.69 33.49
CA GLU A 117 -5.65 16.26 33.77
C GLU A 117 -5.47 15.39 32.51
N LEU A 118 -5.00 15.98 31.41
CA LEU A 118 -4.78 15.33 30.11
C LEU A 118 -6.07 14.82 29.44
N ASN A 119 -7.22 15.38 29.78
CA ASN A 119 -8.49 15.07 29.15
C ASN A 119 -8.80 16.05 27.99
N PRO A 120 -9.45 15.59 26.90
CA PRO A 120 -9.89 16.46 25.82
C PRO A 120 -10.91 17.49 26.32
N LYS A 121 -10.56 18.78 26.25
CA LYS A 121 -11.46 19.87 26.64
C LYS A 121 -12.74 19.94 25.80
N TYR A 122 -12.66 19.51 24.53
CA TYR A 122 -13.77 19.57 23.57
C TYR A 122 -14.04 18.22 22.90
N PRO A 123 -14.62 17.23 23.60
CA PRO A 123 -14.79 15.88 23.07
C PRO A 123 -15.78 15.82 21.88
N ARG A 124 -16.73 16.76 21.80
CA ARG A 124 -17.71 16.84 20.70
C ARG A 124 -17.08 17.08 19.33
N MET A 125 -15.84 17.59 19.29
CA MET A 125 -15.11 17.79 18.05
C MET A 125 -14.81 16.46 17.34
N PHE A 126 -14.58 15.38 18.08
CA PHE A 126 -14.40 14.03 17.51
C PHE A 126 -15.70 13.51 16.90
N SER A 127 -16.83 13.73 17.58
CA SER A 127 -18.16 13.36 17.04
C SER A 127 -18.46 14.11 15.75
N PHE A 128 -18.18 15.41 15.71
CA PHE A 128 -18.35 16.23 14.50
C PHE A 128 -17.46 15.74 13.35
N ALA A 129 -16.17 15.49 13.61
CA ALA A 129 -15.27 14.99 12.59
C ALA A 129 -15.69 13.60 12.07
N SER A 130 -16.18 12.73 12.95
CA SER A 130 -16.73 11.42 12.58
C SER A 130 -17.95 11.56 11.65
N GLN A 131 -18.87 12.46 11.98
CA GLN A 131 -20.04 12.76 11.15
C GLN A 131 -19.65 13.36 9.79
N LEU A 132 -18.70 14.30 9.77
CA LEU A 132 -18.20 14.94 8.55
C LEU A 132 -17.52 13.94 7.60
N LYS A 133 -16.78 12.98 8.15
CA LYS A 133 -15.98 12.02 7.37
C LYS A 133 -16.71 10.71 7.09
N ALA A 134 -17.73 10.37 7.87
CA ALA A 134 -18.48 9.11 7.80
C ALA A 134 -17.55 7.88 7.71
N GLY A 135 -16.45 7.90 8.46
CA GLY A 135 -15.44 6.82 8.48
C GLY A 135 -14.56 6.71 7.24
N LYS A 136 -14.55 7.70 6.33
CA LYS A 136 -13.78 7.65 5.06
C LYS A 136 -12.68 8.71 4.99
N GLY A 137 -11.55 8.32 4.41
CA GLY A 137 -10.38 9.18 4.22
C GLY A 137 -9.51 9.30 5.46
N LEU A 138 -8.61 10.28 5.46
CA LEU A 138 -7.65 10.49 6.54
C LEU A 138 -8.17 11.56 7.51
N THR A 139 -8.05 11.25 8.79
CA THR A 139 -8.26 12.19 9.91
C THR A 139 -7.09 12.02 10.86
N ILE A 140 -6.38 13.10 11.15
CA ILE A 140 -5.26 13.11 12.10
C ILE A 140 -5.71 13.88 13.33
N VAL A 141 -5.48 13.33 14.50
CA VAL A 141 -5.68 14.02 15.79
C VAL A 141 -4.32 14.39 16.33
N CYS A 142 -4.13 15.67 16.64
CA CYS A 142 -2.92 16.17 17.26
C CYS A 142 -3.27 16.91 18.54
N SER A 143 -2.44 16.72 19.57
CA SER A 143 -2.46 17.48 20.80
C SER A 143 -1.05 18.00 21.09
N VAL A 144 -0.96 19.04 21.90
CA VAL A 144 0.30 19.61 22.38
C VAL A 144 0.30 19.55 23.90
N LEU A 145 1.32 18.91 24.46
CA LEU A 145 1.59 18.88 25.89
C LEU A 145 2.60 19.98 26.22
N GLU A 146 2.24 20.86 27.13
CA GLU A 146 3.12 21.94 27.58
C GLU A 146 4.07 21.42 28.65
N GLY A 147 5.36 21.35 28.35
CA GLY A 147 6.40 21.00 29.31
C GLY A 147 7.69 20.47 28.68
N ALA A 148 8.58 19.94 29.50
CA ALA A 148 9.86 19.38 29.06
C ALA A 148 9.70 17.89 28.70
N PHE A 149 10.04 17.53 27.46
CA PHE A 149 9.88 16.18 26.92
C PHE A 149 10.56 15.09 27.78
N ASP A 150 11.77 15.34 28.29
CA ASP A 150 12.51 14.37 29.10
C ASP A 150 11.76 13.92 30.37
N LYS A 151 10.90 14.81 30.91
CA LYS A 151 10.11 14.53 32.10
C LYS A 151 8.72 13.98 31.78
N MET A 152 8.19 14.32 30.61
CA MET A 152 6.81 14.02 30.20
C MET A 152 6.72 12.97 29.10
N TYR A 153 7.81 12.26 28.79
CA TYR A 153 7.86 11.25 27.74
C TYR A 153 6.76 10.18 27.89
N SER A 154 6.54 9.70 29.12
CA SER A 154 5.49 8.71 29.39
C SER A 154 4.09 9.22 29.11
N GLU A 155 3.84 10.50 29.38
CA GLU A 155 2.55 11.16 29.12
C GLU A 155 2.38 11.49 27.63
N ALA A 156 3.48 11.74 26.91
CA ALA A 156 3.47 11.99 25.46
C ALA A 156 3.33 10.72 24.61
N GLN A 157 3.68 9.54 25.16
CA GLN A 157 3.57 8.26 24.46
C GLN A 157 2.17 7.63 24.58
N ALA A 158 1.34 8.11 25.53
CA ALA A 158 -0.03 7.64 25.78
C ALA A 158 -1.03 8.19 24.74
#